data_AF-A0A556V6V7-F1
#
_entry.id   AF-A0A556V6V7-F1
#
_cell.length_a   1.000
_cell.length_b   1.000
_cell.length_c   1.000
_cell.angle_alpha   90.00
_cell.angle_beta   90.00
_cell.angle_gamma   90.00
#
_symmetry.space_group_name_H-M   'P 1'
#
loop_
_entity.id
_entity.type
_entity.pdbx_description
1 polymer ?
#
loop_
_entity_poly.entity_id
_entity_poly.type
_entity_poly.pdbx_seq_one_letter_code
_entity_poly.pdbx_strand_id
1 'polypeptide(L)'
;MRTVHSVIKRTPPKYLAEIVMIDDFSNKGIAAAHTGYTTVCTVPLIDYIDGNDYTIEPQQGGDEDGLARGAWDWSLLWKRVPLSSKEKMKRTHKTEPYRTVCTVPLIDSISGQTYDIIPQAGGDEDGFARGAWDWSMLWKRVPLSKREKDMRLTKTEPYRSPAMAGGLFAIERDYFFELGLYDPGLQIWGGENFEISYKCGGQLLFTPCSRVGHIYRMKGWDGNPPPAHVGSSPTLKNYVRVVEVWWDEYKDYFYASRPETLTLAYGDISALKKFREEHRCKSFKWFMEEIAYDIPTFYPLPPKNVEWGEIRGFDTSYCIDSMGHTNGGTVEIGPCHRMGGNQLFRLNEANQLMQYDQCLTKGAENTVIITHCNLKEFTEWRYFKCFGDPDSLDASSFNDRRFTFVFNSSRLDELFQDLHRFMHIPTGKCLDRSDVLHTVFISDCDHNKSTQKWEMNNIVAV
;
A
#
# COMPACT_ATOMS: atom_id res chain seq x y z
N MET A 1 5.27 23.61 18.11
CA MET A 1 4.61 24.80 18.71
C MET A 1 3.41 25.34 17.95
N ARG A 2 3.47 25.75 16.67
CA ARG A 2 2.29 26.29 15.93
C ARG A 2 1.05 25.39 16.09
N THR A 3 1.24 24.07 15.93
CA THR A 3 0.29 22.99 16.21
C THR A 3 -0.42 23.12 17.56
N VAL A 4 0.34 23.28 18.65
CA VAL A 4 -0.16 23.36 20.03
C VAL A 4 -0.98 24.64 20.24
N HIS A 5 -0.44 25.80 19.84
CA HIS A 5 -1.18 27.08 19.90
C HIS A 5 -2.47 27.04 19.09
N SER A 6 -2.47 26.33 17.97
CA SER A 6 -3.62 26.15 17.09
C SER A 6 -4.77 25.43 17.80
N VAL A 7 -4.48 24.28 18.45
CA VAL A 7 -5.46 23.52 19.24
C VAL A 7 -5.97 24.34 20.43
N ILE A 8 -5.09 24.97 21.21
CA ILE A 8 -5.48 25.82 22.38
C ILE A 8 -6.41 26.96 21.95
N LYS A 9 -6.09 27.64 20.85
CA LYS A 9 -6.85 28.82 20.39
C LYS A 9 -8.22 28.48 19.79
N ARG A 10 -8.40 27.25 19.28
CA ARG A 10 -9.58 26.87 18.48
C ARG A 10 -10.49 25.83 19.16
N THR A 11 -10.02 25.14 20.20
CA THR A 11 -10.81 24.18 20.97
C THR A 11 -11.46 24.84 22.19
N PRO A 12 -12.78 24.71 22.43
CA PRO A 12 -13.41 25.27 23.63
C PRO A 12 -12.83 24.63 24.91
N PRO A 13 -12.38 25.41 25.92
CA PRO A 13 -11.59 24.88 27.05
C PRO A 13 -12.24 23.71 27.80
N LYS A 14 -13.56 23.71 27.98
CA LYS A 14 -14.32 22.63 28.64
C LYS A 14 -14.29 21.26 27.92
N TYR A 15 -13.72 21.18 26.72
CA TYR A 15 -13.54 19.94 25.95
C TYR A 15 -12.07 19.59 25.73
N LEU A 16 -11.15 20.48 26.10
CA LEU A 16 -9.71 20.28 25.98
C LEU A 16 -9.17 19.92 27.35
N ALA A 17 -8.99 18.63 27.61
CA ALA A 17 -8.33 18.19 28.83
C ALA A 17 -6.84 18.57 28.81
N GLU A 18 -6.14 18.32 27.69
CA GLU A 18 -4.66 18.36 27.60
C GLU A 18 -4.18 18.32 26.09
N ILE A 19 -2.88 18.61 25.73
CA ILE A 19 -2.18 18.48 24.37
C ILE A 19 -0.66 18.00 24.36
N VAL A 20 -0.26 16.77 23.96
CA VAL A 20 1.09 16.16 24.15
C VAL A 20 2.07 16.65 23.14
N MET A 21 3.29 16.49 23.61
CA MET A 21 4.43 16.21 22.79
C MET A 21 5.00 14.92 23.38
N ILE A 22 4.70 13.76 22.77
CA ILE A 22 5.51 12.57 23.00
C ILE A 22 6.82 12.84 22.28
N ASP A 23 7.93 12.68 22.99
CA ASP A 23 9.26 12.86 22.43
C ASP A 23 9.85 11.49 22.10
N ASP A 24 9.67 11.07 20.85
CA ASP A 24 10.33 9.93 20.22
C ASP A 24 11.82 10.27 19.98
N PHE A 25 12.53 10.40 21.10
CA PHE A 25 13.99 10.53 21.23
C PHE A 25 14.65 11.73 20.48
N SER A 26 14.09 12.94 20.55
CA SER A 26 14.64 14.14 19.87
C SER A 26 16.06 14.53 20.32
N ASN A 27 16.99 14.62 19.37
CA ASN A 27 18.35 15.12 19.59
C ASN A 27 18.52 16.67 19.62
N LYS A 28 17.47 17.46 19.37
CA LYS A 28 17.55 18.93 19.34
C LYS A 28 17.19 19.53 20.69
N GLY A 29 18.15 20.23 21.33
CA GLY A 29 18.05 20.85 22.67
C GLY A 29 16.95 21.90 22.90
N ILE A 30 16.01 22.07 21.97
CA ILE A 30 14.76 22.83 22.13
C ILE A 30 13.73 22.03 22.96
N ALA A 31 13.77 20.69 22.92
CA ALA A 31 12.85 19.83 23.67
C ALA A 31 13.01 20.00 25.20
N ALA A 32 14.26 20.05 25.68
CA ALA A 32 14.59 20.19 27.10
C ALA A 32 14.14 21.52 27.75
N ALA A 33 13.79 22.54 26.97
CA ALA A 33 13.49 23.89 27.48
C ALA A 33 12.03 24.10 27.91
N HIS A 34 11.14 23.10 27.78
CA HIS A 34 9.69 23.26 27.94
C HIS A 34 9.04 22.30 28.96
N THR A 35 9.80 21.83 29.95
CA THR A 35 9.41 20.87 31.01
C THR A 35 8.36 21.39 32.02
N GLY A 36 7.70 22.52 31.74
CA GLY A 36 6.74 23.17 32.65
C GLY A 36 5.25 22.95 32.33
N TYR A 37 4.92 22.27 31.22
CA TYR A 37 3.52 22.09 30.78
C TYR A 37 3.25 20.63 30.39
N THR A 38 2.69 19.84 31.32
CA THR A 38 2.04 18.56 31.03
C THR A 38 0.74 18.79 30.27
N THR A 39 0.67 18.15 29.11
CA THR A 39 -0.26 18.44 28.02
C THR A 39 -0.33 17.07 27.22
N VAL A 40 -1.47 16.52 26.71
CA VAL A 40 -1.74 15.22 25.98
C VAL A 40 -2.57 15.26 24.61
N CYS A 41 -2.01 14.78 23.47
CA CYS A 41 -2.38 14.97 22.03
C CYS A 41 -1.50 14.05 21.17
N THR A 42 -1.91 12.79 21.07
CA THR A 42 -1.23 11.77 20.30
C THR A 42 -1.63 11.85 18.83
N VAL A 43 -0.64 11.99 17.95
CA VAL A 43 -0.65 11.26 16.68
C VAL A 43 0.35 10.14 16.88
N PRO A 44 0.01 8.87 16.62
CA PRO A 44 0.95 7.78 16.76
C PRO A 44 2.00 7.84 15.63
N LEU A 45 3.21 8.28 15.98
CA LEU A 45 4.35 7.39 15.79
C LEU A 45 4.18 6.27 16.83
N ILE A 46 4.49 5.03 16.48
CA ILE A 46 4.10 3.87 17.29
C ILE A 46 5.09 3.71 18.45
N ASP A 47 4.83 4.41 19.55
CA ASP A 47 5.35 4.01 20.86
C ASP A 47 4.63 2.74 21.32
N TYR A 48 5.38 1.81 21.92
CA TYR A 48 4.80 0.62 22.53
C TYR A 48 4.12 1.03 23.83
N ILE A 49 2.80 0.83 23.91
CA ILE A 49 2.03 1.02 25.16
C ILE A 49 1.74 -0.37 25.72
N ASP A 50 2.38 -0.74 26.83
CA ASP A 50 2.12 -2.02 27.50
C ASP A 50 0.66 -2.06 27.98
N GLY A 51 -0.04 -3.15 27.64
CA GLY A 51 -1.48 -3.31 27.92
C GLY A 51 -1.80 -3.67 29.38
N ASN A 52 -0.81 -3.98 30.19
CA ASN A 52 -0.94 -4.43 31.59
C ASN A 52 -0.62 -3.32 32.59
N ASP A 53 0.41 -2.50 32.33
CA ASP A 53 0.85 -1.42 33.23
C ASP A 53 0.78 -0.01 32.64
N TYR A 54 0.42 0.12 31.35
CA TYR A 54 0.34 1.39 30.61
C TYR A 54 1.66 2.16 30.53
N THR A 55 2.80 1.49 30.72
CA THR A 55 4.10 2.07 30.40
C THR A 55 4.19 2.35 28.90
N ILE A 56 4.83 3.46 28.56
CA ILE A 56 5.07 3.88 27.19
C ILE A 56 6.56 3.69 26.95
N GLU A 57 6.93 2.65 26.20
CA GLU A 57 8.29 2.44 25.75
C GLU A 57 8.45 3.02 24.32
N PRO A 58 9.49 3.85 24.06
CA PRO A 58 9.77 4.28 22.70
C PRO A 58 10.12 3.06 21.86
N GLN A 59 9.52 2.94 20.67
CA GLN A 59 9.87 1.85 19.76
C GLN A 59 11.34 2.01 19.35
N GLN A 60 12.21 1.10 19.81
CA GLN A 60 13.65 1.17 19.57
C GLN A 60 13.94 1.22 18.06
N GLY A 61 14.24 2.43 17.59
CA GLY A 61 13.99 2.78 16.20
C GLY A 61 14.61 4.12 15.77
N GLY A 62 15.65 4.60 16.46
CA GLY A 62 16.45 5.76 16.05
C GLY A 62 17.87 5.36 15.65
N ASP A 63 18.41 6.01 14.63
CA ASP A 63 19.85 6.05 14.34
C ASP A 63 20.60 6.97 15.32
N GLU A 64 21.93 6.92 15.30
CA GLU A 64 22.84 7.80 16.07
C GLU A 64 22.56 9.31 15.86
N ASP A 65 21.90 9.71 14.76
CA ASP A 65 21.57 11.10 14.38
C ASP A 65 20.05 11.39 14.21
N GLY A 66 19.17 10.47 14.66
CA GLY A 66 17.73 10.38 14.34
C GLY A 66 16.93 11.66 14.02
N LEU A 67 16.24 11.66 12.86
CA LEU A 67 15.21 12.64 12.50
C LEU A 67 13.83 11.97 12.32
N ALA A 68 12.75 12.64 12.71
CA ALA A 68 11.44 12.51 12.05
C ALA A 68 10.59 13.73 12.39
N ARG A 69 9.99 14.42 11.40
CA ARG A 69 8.94 15.42 11.65
C ARG A 69 7.89 15.44 10.54
N GLY A 70 6.63 15.45 10.94
CA GLY A 70 5.54 16.14 10.26
C GLY A 70 5.10 17.33 11.12
N ALA A 71 4.70 18.44 10.50
CA ALA A 71 4.22 19.62 11.22
C ALA A 71 2.75 19.89 10.87
N TRP A 72 1.90 19.84 11.90
CA TRP A 72 0.43 19.86 11.77
C TRP A 72 -0.15 21.23 12.19
N ASP A 73 -1.26 21.67 11.61
CA ASP A 73 -2.01 22.88 12.06
C ASP A 73 -3.52 22.56 12.14
N TRP A 74 -4.06 22.53 13.37
CA TRP A 74 -5.41 22.03 13.65
C TRP A 74 -6.49 23.11 13.53
N SER A 75 -7.51 22.88 12.70
CA SER A 75 -8.69 23.76 12.59
C SER A 75 -10.00 23.01 12.89
N LEU A 76 -10.08 22.46 14.12
CA LEU A 76 -11.29 21.82 14.66
C LEU A 76 -12.51 22.75 14.63
N LEU A 77 -13.31 22.62 13.58
CA LEU A 77 -14.59 23.29 13.42
C LEU A 77 -15.71 22.36 13.91
N TRP A 78 -16.24 22.65 15.09
CA TRP A 78 -17.31 21.87 15.71
C TRP A 78 -18.70 22.29 15.19
N LYS A 79 -19.46 21.34 14.63
CA LYS A 79 -20.87 21.52 14.25
C LYS A 79 -21.73 20.43 14.90
N ARG A 80 -22.73 20.84 15.69
CA ARG A 80 -23.70 19.92 16.29
C ARG A 80 -24.65 19.36 15.22
N VAL A 81 -24.55 18.07 14.92
CA VAL A 81 -25.51 17.36 14.06
C VAL A 81 -26.65 16.80 14.94
N PRO A 82 -27.94 17.08 14.64
CA PRO A 82 -29.06 16.50 15.37
C PRO A 82 -29.26 15.01 15.07
N LEU A 83 -29.41 14.17 16.10
CA LEU A 83 -29.69 12.73 15.97
C LEU A 83 -31.08 12.46 15.40
N SER A 84 -31.24 11.39 14.63
CA SER A 84 -32.57 10.92 14.17
C SER A 84 -33.41 10.34 15.32
N SER A 85 -34.72 10.26 15.14
CA SER A 85 -35.62 9.68 16.15
C SER A 85 -35.33 8.21 16.43
N LYS A 86 -34.92 7.44 15.41
CA LYS A 86 -34.59 6.01 15.51
C LYS A 86 -33.34 5.76 16.35
N GLU A 87 -32.36 6.67 16.31
CA GLU A 87 -31.13 6.58 17.10
C GLU A 87 -31.32 7.04 18.54
N LYS A 88 -32.12 8.10 18.76
CA LYS A 88 -32.47 8.59 20.10
C LYS A 88 -33.11 7.50 20.97
N MET A 89 -33.93 6.63 20.38
CA MET A 89 -34.59 5.51 21.09
C MET A 89 -33.66 4.34 21.45
N LYS A 90 -32.50 4.22 20.80
CA LYS A 90 -31.53 3.15 21.07
C LYS A 90 -30.50 3.50 22.15
N ARG A 91 -30.46 4.76 22.57
CA ARG A 91 -29.46 5.27 23.51
C ARG A 91 -30.01 5.28 24.93
N THR A 92 -29.21 4.80 25.86
CA THR A 92 -29.51 4.82 27.29
C THR A 92 -29.33 6.23 27.85
N HIS A 93 -28.41 7.03 27.29
CA HIS A 93 -28.19 8.42 27.67
C HIS A 93 -28.14 9.40 26.49
N LYS A 94 -28.65 10.62 26.71
CA LYS A 94 -28.66 11.72 25.70
C LYS A 94 -27.26 12.14 25.23
N THR A 95 -26.24 11.86 26.02
CA THR A 95 -24.83 12.21 25.81
C THR A 95 -23.97 11.02 25.38
N GLU A 96 -24.56 9.84 25.21
CA GLU A 96 -23.86 8.62 24.81
C GLU A 96 -23.10 8.88 23.50
N PRO A 97 -21.76 8.83 23.47
CA PRO A 97 -21.02 8.95 22.22
C PRO A 97 -21.38 7.75 21.33
N TYR A 98 -21.18 7.88 20.02
CA TYR A 98 -21.07 6.67 19.21
C TYR A 98 -19.72 6.03 19.54
N ARG A 99 -19.66 5.28 20.65
CA ARG A 99 -18.41 4.81 21.27
C ARG A 99 -17.49 4.09 20.28
N THR A 100 -18.07 3.28 19.41
CA THR A 100 -17.35 2.50 18.39
C THR A 100 -17.09 3.25 17.08
N VAL A 101 -17.24 4.58 17.04
CA VAL A 101 -17.01 5.39 15.84
C VAL A 101 -15.67 6.13 15.92
N CYS A 102 -14.77 5.78 15.00
CA CYS A 102 -13.58 6.55 14.72
C CYS A 102 -13.90 7.67 13.72
N THR A 103 -13.47 8.89 14.01
CA THR A 103 -13.71 10.07 13.17
C THR A 103 -12.42 10.65 12.63
N VAL A 104 -12.45 11.12 11.38
CA VAL A 104 -11.29 11.69 10.67
C VAL A 104 -11.67 13.10 10.16
N PRO A 105 -10.88 14.14 10.42
CA PRO A 105 -11.08 15.45 9.79
C PRO A 105 -10.71 15.38 8.31
N LEU A 106 -11.27 16.26 7.48
CA LEU A 106 -10.73 16.43 6.13
C LEU A 106 -9.36 17.09 6.24
N ILE A 107 -8.34 16.41 5.73
CA ILE A 107 -6.96 16.87 5.76
C ILE A 107 -6.76 17.82 4.58
N ASP A 108 -6.33 19.04 4.86
CA ASP A 108 -5.97 20.06 3.87
C ASP A 108 -4.45 20.10 3.69
N SER A 109 -3.98 20.49 2.51
CA SER A 109 -2.56 20.62 2.21
C SER A 109 -2.08 22.01 2.62
N ILE A 110 -1.05 22.07 3.47
CA ILE A 110 -0.30 23.29 3.73
C ILE A 110 0.97 23.25 2.87
N SER A 111 1.18 24.30 2.09
CA SER A 111 2.40 24.51 1.32
C SER A 111 3.62 24.58 2.24
N GLY A 112 4.59 23.68 2.07
CA GLY A 112 5.84 23.70 2.85
C GLY A 112 6.74 24.91 2.57
N GLN A 113 6.45 25.69 1.51
CA GLN A 113 7.22 26.86 1.08
C GLN A 113 6.52 28.17 1.45
N THR A 114 5.23 28.29 1.14
CA THR A 114 4.45 29.53 1.31
C THR A 114 3.52 29.51 2.52
N TYR A 115 3.28 28.33 3.11
CA TYR A 115 2.31 28.10 4.19
C TYR A 115 0.83 28.41 3.86
N ASP A 116 0.51 28.59 2.58
CA ASP A 116 -0.88 28.63 2.10
C ASP A 116 -1.58 27.29 2.35
N ILE A 117 -2.88 27.35 2.69
CA ILE A 117 -3.70 26.17 2.96
C ILE A 117 -4.68 25.97 1.79
N ILE A 118 -4.60 24.81 1.13
CA ILE A 118 -5.48 24.44 0.02
C ILE A 118 -6.16 23.09 0.29
N PRO A 119 -7.43 22.88 -0.13
CA PRO A 119 -8.05 21.58 -0.09
C PRO A 119 -7.28 20.52 -0.88
N GLN A 120 -7.24 19.28 -0.41
CA GLN A 120 -6.67 18.17 -1.18
C GLN A 120 -7.52 17.87 -2.43
N ALA A 121 -6.89 17.88 -3.61
CA ALA A 121 -7.49 17.47 -4.88
C ALA A 121 -7.97 15.99 -4.88
N GLY A 122 -8.67 15.54 -5.92
CA GLY A 122 -9.10 14.13 -6.06
C GLY A 122 -10.33 13.74 -5.25
N GLY A 123 -11.14 14.71 -4.82
CA GLY A 123 -12.51 14.47 -4.38
C GLY A 123 -13.50 14.48 -5.54
N ASP A 124 -14.78 14.40 -5.19
CA ASP A 124 -15.90 14.68 -6.09
C ASP A 124 -16.03 16.20 -6.42
N GLU A 125 -17.15 16.59 -7.01
CA GLU A 125 -17.52 17.99 -7.29
C GLU A 125 -17.43 18.94 -6.08
N ASP A 126 -17.48 18.39 -4.85
CA ASP A 126 -17.43 19.11 -3.58
C ASP A 126 -16.08 18.98 -2.86
N GLY A 127 -15.11 18.31 -3.48
CA GLY A 127 -13.80 18.01 -2.88
C GLY A 127 -13.86 16.92 -1.81
N PHE A 128 -14.94 16.13 -1.73
CA PHE A 128 -15.05 15.01 -0.81
C PHE A 128 -14.46 13.74 -1.41
N ALA A 129 -13.54 13.12 -0.67
CA ALA A 129 -12.85 11.90 -1.05
C ALA A 129 -12.89 10.88 0.08
N ARG A 130 -13.00 9.60 -0.26
CA ARG A 130 -12.87 8.46 0.66
C ARG A 130 -11.44 7.93 0.59
N GLY A 131 -10.95 7.40 1.70
CA GLY A 131 -9.67 6.69 1.77
C GLY A 131 -9.76 5.31 1.14
N ALA A 132 -8.79 4.97 0.31
CA ALA A 132 -8.72 3.72 -0.45
C ALA A 132 -7.27 3.21 -0.50
N TRP A 133 -7.07 2.09 -1.18
CA TRP A 133 -5.77 1.51 -1.49
C TRP A 133 -5.76 0.92 -2.90
N ASP A 134 -4.56 0.73 -3.45
CA ASP A 134 -4.35 -0.26 -4.52
C ASP A 134 -3.99 -1.62 -3.92
N TRP A 135 -3.96 -2.66 -4.76
CA TRP A 135 -3.61 -4.02 -4.33
C TRP A 135 -2.14 -4.19 -3.94
N SER A 136 -1.30 -3.16 -4.11
CA SER A 136 0.04 -3.06 -3.52
C SER A 136 0.03 -2.45 -2.11
N MET A 137 -1.15 -2.25 -1.52
CA MET A 137 -1.39 -1.64 -0.20
C MET A 137 -0.87 -0.19 -0.08
N LEU A 138 -0.78 0.54 -1.20
CA LEU A 138 -0.43 1.96 -1.17
C LEU A 138 -1.69 2.81 -0.93
N TRP A 139 -1.58 3.86 -0.12
CA TRP A 139 -2.67 4.79 0.14
C TRP A 139 -3.13 5.51 -1.15
N LYS A 140 -4.44 5.46 -1.38
CA LYS A 140 -5.14 6.15 -2.48
C LYS A 140 -6.34 6.93 -1.94
N ARG A 141 -6.89 7.79 -2.77
CA ARG A 141 -8.14 8.51 -2.50
C ARG A 141 -9.06 8.41 -3.71
N VAL A 142 -10.33 8.14 -3.46
CA VAL A 142 -11.39 8.02 -4.48
C VAL A 142 -12.48 9.06 -4.20
N PRO A 143 -13.18 9.60 -5.21
CA PRO A 143 -14.25 10.57 -5.00
C PRO A 143 -15.41 9.97 -4.20
N LEU A 144 -16.15 10.80 -3.46
CA LEU A 144 -17.31 10.37 -2.69
C LEU A 144 -18.39 9.78 -3.62
N SER A 145 -18.63 8.47 -3.49
CA SER A 145 -19.58 7.74 -4.32
C SER A 145 -21.02 8.24 -4.16
N LYS A 146 -21.84 8.07 -5.21
CA LYS A 146 -23.27 8.40 -5.15
C LYS A 146 -24.00 7.64 -4.04
N ARG A 147 -23.65 6.37 -3.79
CA ARG A 147 -24.24 5.56 -2.71
C ARG A 147 -24.04 6.20 -1.33
N GLU A 148 -22.86 6.75 -1.02
CA GLU A 148 -22.66 7.50 0.23
C GLU A 148 -23.41 8.85 0.23
N LYS A 149 -23.54 9.54 -0.92
CA LYS A 149 -24.36 10.77 -1.02
C LYS A 149 -25.84 10.50 -0.73
N ASP A 150 -26.42 9.47 -1.34
CA ASP A 150 -27.85 9.14 -1.25
C ASP A 150 -28.27 8.66 0.16
N MET A 151 -27.32 8.17 0.97
CA MET A 151 -27.56 7.79 2.38
C MET A 151 -27.57 8.98 3.36
N ARG A 152 -27.18 10.19 2.91
CA ARG A 152 -26.98 11.37 3.75
C ARG A 152 -28.12 12.37 3.55
N LEU A 153 -28.65 12.91 4.64
CA LEU A 153 -29.74 13.92 4.57
C LEU A 153 -29.22 15.30 4.15
N THR A 154 -27.93 15.55 4.37
CA THR A 154 -27.26 16.83 4.16
C THR A 154 -25.87 16.64 3.58
N LYS A 155 -25.45 17.61 2.76
CA LYS A 155 -24.13 17.66 2.13
C LYS A 155 -22.94 17.64 3.11
N THR A 156 -23.14 18.00 4.38
CA THR A 156 -22.05 18.25 5.35
C THR A 156 -21.97 17.29 6.53
N GLU A 157 -22.90 16.34 6.66
CA GLU A 157 -22.77 15.30 7.70
C GLU A 157 -21.62 14.33 7.39
N PRO A 158 -21.11 13.57 8.38
CA PRO A 158 -20.04 12.61 8.14
C PRO A 158 -20.41 11.54 7.08
N TYR A 159 -19.42 10.94 6.44
CA TYR A 159 -19.59 9.83 5.48
C TYR A 159 -18.61 8.69 5.75
N ARG A 160 -18.96 7.46 5.34
CA ARG A 160 -18.15 6.27 5.64
C ARG A 160 -16.92 6.23 4.74
N SER A 161 -15.74 6.04 5.32
CA SER A 161 -14.49 5.82 4.58
C SER A 161 -14.00 4.39 4.78
N PRO A 162 -13.60 3.65 3.72
CA PRO A 162 -12.98 2.34 3.84
C PRO A 162 -11.68 2.35 4.66
N ALA A 163 -10.85 3.38 4.48
CA ALA A 163 -9.61 3.55 5.22
C ALA A 163 -9.37 5.01 5.64
N MET A 164 -8.44 5.20 6.58
CA MET A 164 -7.90 6.51 6.98
C MET A 164 -6.45 6.68 6.51
N ALA A 165 -6.01 7.94 6.43
CA ALA A 165 -4.60 8.28 6.15
C ALA A 165 -3.66 8.02 7.35
N GLY A 166 -4.19 7.58 8.50
CA GLY A 166 -3.43 7.25 9.72
C GLY A 166 -3.10 8.46 10.59
N GLY A 167 -2.48 9.49 10.02
CA GLY A 167 -1.89 10.58 10.81
C GLY A 167 -2.86 11.50 11.57
N LEU A 168 -4.17 11.46 11.33
CA LEU A 168 -5.15 12.36 11.98
C LEU A 168 -6.50 11.67 12.15
N PHE A 169 -6.87 11.32 13.39
CA PHE A 169 -8.17 10.76 13.74
C PHE A 169 -8.53 11.06 15.20
N ALA A 170 -9.77 10.77 15.59
CA ALA A 170 -10.24 10.77 16.97
C ALA A 170 -11.13 9.55 17.21
N ILE A 171 -10.83 8.81 18.27
CA ILE A 171 -11.47 7.58 18.72
C ILE A 171 -11.75 7.68 20.23
N GLU A 172 -12.73 6.94 20.73
CA GLU A 172 -12.95 6.80 22.18
C GLU A 172 -11.81 5.96 22.78
N ARG A 173 -11.27 6.37 23.94
CA ARG A 173 -10.07 5.77 24.53
C ARG A 173 -10.29 4.29 24.85
N ASP A 174 -11.33 3.98 25.59
CA ASP A 174 -11.57 2.62 26.06
C ASP A 174 -11.88 1.69 24.87
N TYR A 175 -12.63 2.18 23.87
CA TYR A 175 -12.82 1.47 22.61
C TYR A 175 -11.50 1.21 21.86
N PHE A 176 -10.53 2.13 21.88
CA PHE A 176 -9.23 1.89 21.24
C PHE A 176 -8.42 0.79 21.99
N PHE A 177 -8.52 0.73 23.31
CA PHE A 177 -7.97 -0.39 24.10
C PHE A 177 -8.73 -1.70 23.85
N GLU A 178 -10.06 -1.68 23.72
CA GLU A 178 -10.87 -2.85 23.34
C GLU A 178 -10.51 -3.39 21.96
N LEU A 179 -10.09 -2.53 21.02
CA LEU A 179 -9.56 -2.94 19.73
C LEU A 179 -8.13 -3.52 19.81
N GLY A 180 -7.49 -3.54 20.98
CA GLY A 180 -6.09 -3.90 21.13
C GLY A 180 -5.15 -2.92 20.43
N LEU A 181 -5.41 -1.62 20.54
CA LEU A 181 -4.59 -0.51 20.02
C LEU A 181 -4.16 -0.73 18.55
N TYR A 182 -2.85 -0.73 18.27
CA TYR A 182 -2.26 -1.22 17.03
C TYR A 182 -1.62 -2.59 17.24
N ASP A 183 -1.42 -3.34 16.15
CA ASP A 183 -0.56 -4.53 16.15
C ASP A 183 0.87 -4.19 16.65
N PRO A 184 1.33 -4.75 17.79
CA PRO A 184 2.66 -4.46 18.34
C PRO A 184 3.82 -5.02 17.50
N GLY A 185 3.53 -5.87 16.51
CA GLY A 185 4.52 -6.34 15.54
C GLY A 185 4.77 -5.39 14.36
N LEU A 186 4.05 -4.26 14.28
CA LEU A 186 4.30 -3.22 13.28
C LEU A 186 5.53 -2.38 13.64
N GLN A 187 6.39 -2.13 12.65
CA GLN A 187 7.66 -1.44 12.84
C GLN A 187 7.74 -0.15 12.02
N ILE A 188 8.11 0.95 12.70
CA ILE A 188 8.36 2.30 12.19
C ILE A 188 7.15 2.94 11.49
N TRP A 189 6.83 2.50 10.27
CA TRP A 189 5.85 3.17 9.42
C TRP A 189 5.27 2.27 8.32
N GLY A 190 3.97 2.44 8.10
CA GLY A 190 3.21 1.93 6.98
C GLY A 190 2.43 0.67 7.35
N GLY A 191 1.14 0.65 6.98
CA GLY A 191 0.22 -0.46 7.24
C GLY A 191 -0.68 -0.22 8.44
N GLU A 192 -0.23 0.55 9.43
CA GLU A 192 -0.96 0.83 10.67
C GLU A 192 -2.30 1.53 10.41
N ASN A 193 -2.30 2.48 9.46
CA ASN A 193 -3.49 3.21 9.03
C ASN A 193 -4.58 2.29 8.44
N PHE A 194 -4.17 1.19 7.81
CA PHE A 194 -5.08 0.18 7.25
C PHE A 194 -5.50 -0.84 8.31
N GLU A 195 -4.57 -1.28 9.15
CA GLU A 195 -4.81 -2.22 10.26
C GLU A 195 -5.99 -1.77 11.13
N ILE A 196 -5.92 -0.54 11.67
CA ILE A 196 -7.01 0.05 12.47
C ILE A 196 -8.29 0.31 11.67
N SER A 197 -8.19 0.48 10.34
CA SER A 197 -9.36 0.65 9.46
C SER A 197 -10.13 -0.65 9.23
N TYR A 198 -9.45 -1.80 9.30
CA TYR A 198 -10.05 -3.12 9.12
C TYR A 198 -10.54 -3.76 10.43
N LYS A 199 -10.04 -3.28 11.59
CA LYS A 199 -10.54 -3.71 12.91
C LYS A 199 -12.07 -3.56 13.02
N CYS A 200 -12.72 -4.62 13.49
CA CYS A 200 -14.17 -4.73 13.46
C CYS A 200 -14.86 -4.08 14.68
N GLY A 201 -16.20 -4.06 14.68
CA GLY A 201 -17.01 -3.55 15.80
C GLY A 201 -17.46 -2.08 15.68
N GLY A 202 -16.90 -1.33 14.73
CA GLY A 202 -17.09 0.12 14.64
C GLY A 202 -17.45 0.69 13.27
N GLN A 203 -17.31 2.00 13.14
CA GLN A 203 -17.39 2.72 11.86
C GLN A 203 -16.25 3.75 11.76
N LEU A 204 -15.74 3.94 10.54
CA LEU A 204 -14.77 4.97 10.22
C LEU A 204 -15.44 6.08 9.40
N LEU A 205 -15.54 7.29 9.96
CA LEU A 205 -16.26 8.40 9.36
C LEU A 205 -15.37 9.61 9.09
N PHE A 206 -15.34 10.06 7.83
CA PHE A 206 -14.76 11.35 7.47
C PHE A 206 -15.79 12.46 7.76
N THR A 207 -15.35 13.55 8.38
CA THR A 207 -16.24 14.62 8.89
C THR A 207 -16.02 15.94 8.14
N PRO A 208 -16.84 16.28 7.13
CA PRO A 208 -16.64 17.46 6.27
C PRO A 208 -16.48 18.80 6.98
N CYS A 209 -17.19 18.98 8.09
CA CYS A 209 -17.13 20.21 8.87
C CYS A 209 -15.89 20.32 9.75
N SER A 210 -15.11 19.26 9.96
CA SER A 210 -13.85 19.30 10.70
C SER A 210 -12.70 19.23 9.72
N ARG A 211 -11.78 20.20 9.75
CA ARG A 211 -10.65 20.27 8.81
C ARG A 211 -9.33 20.47 9.56
N VAL A 212 -8.24 19.94 9.04
CA VAL A 212 -6.90 20.08 9.64
C VAL A 212 -5.88 20.22 8.53
N GLY A 213 -5.04 21.24 8.60
CA GLY A 213 -3.96 21.43 7.63
C GLY A 213 -2.72 20.60 7.98
N HIS A 214 -2.14 19.94 6.99
CA HIS A 214 -0.91 19.16 7.10
C HIS A 214 0.15 19.68 6.13
N ILE A 215 1.36 19.96 6.64
CA ILE A 215 2.51 20.35 5.79
C ILE A 215 3.08 19.11 5.11
N TYR A 216 2.95 19.04 3.78
CA TYR A 216 3.59 17.99 3.00
C TYR A 216 5.10 18.20 2.89
N ARG A 217 5.86 17.09 2.95
CA ARG A 217 7.32 17.08 2.83
C ARG A 217 7.75 17.62 1.46
N MET A 218 8.78 18.46 1.44
CA MET A 218 9.34 19.02 0.21
C MET A 218 10.27 18.02 -0.47
N LYS A 219 10.39 18.11 -1.80
CA LYS A 219 11.38 17.37 -2.59
C LYS A 219 12.79 17.82 -2.18
N GLY A 220 13.71 16.88 -2.00
CA GLY A 220 15.07 17.16 -1.49
C GLY A 220 15.18 17.16 0.05
N TRP A 221 14.20 16.59 0.75
CA TRP A 221 14.42 16.11 2.12
C TRP A 221 14.88 14.65 2.03
N ASP A 222 16.10 14.36 2.48
CA ASP A 222 16.77 13.06 2.30
C ASP A 222 16.13 11.89 3.09
N GLY A 223 15.09 12.18 3.87
CA GLY A 223 14.45 11.22 4.75
C GLY A 223 15.38 10.82 5.90
N ASN A 224 15.21 9.59 6.38
CA ASN A 224 16.22 8.87 7.14
C ASN A 224 16.25 7.44 6.61
N PRO A 225 17.41 6.78 6.59
CA PRO A 225 17.41 5.34 6.56
C PRO A 225 16.66 4.78 7.78
N PRO A 226 16.06 3.58 7.68
CA PRO A 226 15.65 2.86 8.88
C PRO A 226 16.91 2.46 9.68
N PRO A 227 16.82 2.39 11.01
CA PRO A 227 17.93 1.99 11.86
C PRO A 227 18.55 0.66 11.47
N ALA A 228 19.87 0.53 11.64
CA ALA A 228 20.64 -0.63 11.18
C ALA A 228 20.18 -2.01 11.75
N HIS A 229 19.46 -2.05 12.87
CA HIS A 229 18.88 -3.27 13.44
C HIS A 229 17.52 -3.65 12.85
N VAL A 230 16.91 -2.78 12.04
CA VAL A 230 15.65 -3.03 11.35
C VAL A 230 15.96 -3.57 9.96
N GLY A 231 15.53 -4.81 9.70
CA GLY A 231 15.78 -5.52 8.44
C GLY A 231 15.23 -4.79 7.21
N SER A 232 15.57 -5.29 6.02
CA SER A 232 15.19 -4.64 4.76
C SER A 232 13.66 -4.46 4.68
N SER A 233 13.23 -3.22 4.39
CA SER A 233 11.82 -2.84 4.17
C SER A 233 10.82 -3.23 5.30
N PRO A 234 10.91 -2.64 6.52
CA PRO A 234 9.93 -2.89 7.61
C PRO A 234 8.48 -2.64 7.18
N THR A 235 8.23 -1.65 6.31
CA THR A 235 6.92 -1.38 5.72
C THR A 235 6.33 -2.58 4.97
N LEU A 236 7.14 -3.37 4.25
CA LEU A 236 6.64 -4.57 3.55
C LEU A 236 6.22 -5.65 4.55
N LYS A 237 7.02 -5.85 5.61
CA LYS A 237 6.70 -6.76 6.70
C LYS A 237 5.37 -6.39 7.35
N ASN A 238 5.17 -5.10 7.64
CA ASN A 238 3.92 -4.58 8.17
C ASN A 238 2.73 -4.87 7.25
N TYR A 239 2.86 -4.61 5.94
CA TYR A 239 1.80 -4.91 4.97
C TYR A 239 1.42 -6.40 4.99
N VAL A 240 2.40 -7.31 4.99
CA VAL A 240 2.13 -8.76 5.06
C VAL A 240 1.40 -9.13 6.35
N ARG A 241 1.78 -8.57 7.51
CA ARG A 241 1.06 -8.81 8.79
C ARG A 241 -0.41 -8.41 8.70
N VAL A 242 -0.69 -7.22 8.19
CA VAL A 242 -2.08 -6.72 8.06
C VAL A 242 -2.88 -7.57 7.06
N VAL A 243 -2.28 -7.92 5.93
CA VAL A 243 -2.91 -8.74 4.88
C VAL A 243 -3.22 -10.15 5.40
N GLU A 244 -2.27 -10.82 6.06
CA GLU A 244 -2.46 -12.18 6.60
C GLU A 244 -3.46 -12.26 7.77
N VAL A 245 -3.70 -11.17 8.49
CA VAL A 245 -4.73 -11.10 9.55
C VAL A 245 -6.09 -10.72 8.98
N TRP A 246 -6.17 -9.76 8.06
CA TRP A 246 -7.41 -9.06 7.73
C TRP A 246 -7.99 -9.32 6.34
N TRP A 247 -7.21 -9.72 5.32
CA TRP A 247 -7.67 -9.72 3.91
C TRP A 247 -8.35 -11.01 3.43
N ASP A 248 -8.33 -12.10 4.22
CA ASP A 248 -8.90 -13.40 3.83
C ASP A 248 -8.39 -13.84 2.44
N GLU A 249 -9.28 -14.26 1.53
CA GLU A 249 -8.95 -14.64 0.16
C GLU A 249 -8.37 -13.49 -0.71
N TYR A 250 -8.54 -12.23 -0.31
CA TYR A 250 -8.02 -11.09 -1.08
C TYR A 250 -6.50 -10.91 -0.97
N LYS A 251 -5.83 -11.65 -0.07
CA LYS A 251 -4.37 -11.65 0.02
C LYS A 251 -3.69 -12.13 -1.26
N ASP A 252 -4.35 -12.97 -2.05
CA ASP A 252 -3.85 -13.40 -3.36
C ASP A 252 -3.60 -12.22 -4.30
N TYR A 253 -4.42 -11.16 -4.22
CA TYR A 253 -4.23 -9.93 -5.02
C TYR A 253 -3.05 -9.08 -4.52
N PHE A 254 -2.78 -9.11 -3.21
CA PHE A 254 -1.59 -8.48 -2.65
C PHE A 254 -0.32 -9.19 -3.11
N TYR A 255 -0.27 -10.52 -2.98
CA TYR A 255 0.87 -11.31 -3.43
C TYR A 255 1.03 -11.34 -4.96
N ALA A 256 -0.03 -11.17 -5.74
CA ALA A 256 0.08 -10.91 -7.18
C ALA A 256 0.73 -9.55 -7.47
N SER A 257 0.42 -8.52 -6.67
CA SER A 257 0.95 -7.16 -6.86
C SER A 257 2.41 -7.02 -6.38
N ARG A 258 2.73 -7.66 -5.26
CA ARG A 258 4.03 -7.69 -4.58
C ARG A 258 4.53 -9.11 -4.30
N PRO A 259 4.86 -9.90 -5.34
CA PRO A 259 5.24 -11.29 -5.18
C PRO A 259 6.56 -11.48 -4.41
N GLU A 260 7.41 -10.44 -4.33
CA GLU A 260 8.61 -10.40 -3.48
C GLU A 260 8.31 -10.63 -1.99
N THR A 261 7.07 -10.38 -1.56
CA THR A 261 6.65 -10.55 -0.15
C THR A 261 6.23 -11.97 0.22
N LEU A 262 6.08 -12.89 -0.75
CA LEU A 262 5.63 -14.28 -0.52
C LEU A 262 6.53 -15.09 0.43
N THR A 263 7.80 -14.73 0.52
CA THR A 263 8.81 -15.43 1.33
C THR A 263 9.23 -14.63 2.58
N LEU A 264 8.62 -13.47 2.81
CA LEU A 264 9.03 -12.53 3.85
C LEU A 264 8.61 -13.00 5.25
N ALA A 265 9.55 -13.03 6.19
CA ALA A 265 9.30 -13.41 7.58
C ALA A 265 8.54 -12.31 8.35
N TYR A 266 7.21 -12.41 8.40
CA TYR A 266 6.34 -11.41 9.04
C TYR A 266 6.16 -11.55 10.56
N GLY A 267 6.72 -12.60 11.18
CA GLY A 267 6.63 -12.86 12.62
C GLY A 267 5.28 -13.42 13.08
N ASP A 268 5.10 -13.60 14.39
CA ASP A 268 3.85 -14.17 14.92
C ASP A 268 2.67 -13.19 14.81
N ILE A 269 1.52 -13.72 14.39
CA ILE A 269 0.23 -13.03 14.26
C ILE A 269 -0.91 -13.79 14.97
N SER A 270 -0.59 -14.83 15.76
CA SER A 270 -1.56 -15.72 16.40
C SER A 270 -2.52 -14.96 17.32
N ALA A 271 -2.00 -14.00 18.10
CA ALA A 271 -2.82 -13.15 18.97
C ALA A 271 -3.83 -12.29 18.18
N LEU A 272 -3.45 -11.80 16.99
CA LEU A 272 -4.31 -10.96 16.16
C LEU A 272 -5.40 -11.77 15.44
N LYS A 273 -5.05 -12.97 14.96
CA LYS A 273 -6.04 -13.92 14.41
C LYS A 273 -7.05 -14.34 15.49
N LYS A 274 -6.56 -14.69 16.69
CA LYS A 274 -7.40 -15.00 17.85
C LYS A 274 -8.32 -13.82 18.22
N PHE A 275 -7.79 -12.59 18.30
CA PHE A 275 -8.60 -11.38 18.53
C PHE A 275 -9.75 -11.27 17.52
N ARG A 276 -9.45 -11.45 16.23
CA ARG A 276 -10.42 -11.36 15.13
C ARG A 276 -11.52 -12.43 15.22
N GLU A 277 -11.16 -13.64 15.63
CA GLU A 277 -12.08 -14.76 15.88
C GLU A 277 -12.98 -14.52 17.10
N GLU A 278 -12.41 -14.15 18.24
CA GLU A 278 -13.12 -13.91 19.50
C GLU A 278 -14.14 -12.77 19.38
N HIS A 279 -13.78 -11.69 18.68
CA HIS A 279 -14.67 -10.55 18.40
C HIS A 279 -15.67 -10.83 17.27
N ARG A 280 -15.63 -12.02 16.66
CA ARG A 280 -16.50 -12.44 15.54
C ARG A 280 -16.51 -11.41 14.41
N CYS A 281 -15.34 -10.92 14.06
CA CYS A 281 -15.18 -9.96 12.98
C CYS A 281 -15.74 -10.51 11.67
N LYS A 282 -16.26 -9.62 10.82
CA LYS A 282 -16.77 -9.99 9.50
C LYS A 282 -15.62 -10.33 8.55
N SER A 283 -15.92 -11.08 7.50
CA SER A 283 -14.97 -11.36 6.43
C SER A 283 -14.60 -10.09 5.65
N PHE A 284 -13.40 -10.09 5.07
CA PHE A 284 -12.94 -9.03 4.19
C PHE A 284 -13.82 -8.89 2.95
N LYS A 285 -14.35 -10.01 2.43
CA LYS A 285 -15.36 -10.01 1.38
C LYS A 285 -16.58 -9.16 1.72
N TRP A 286 -17.16 -9.30 2.92
CA TRP A 286 -18.27 -8.45 3.34
C TRP A 286 -17.87 -6.97 3.37
N PHE A 287 -16.66 -6.67 3.84
CA PHE A 287 -16.14 -5.30 3.90
C PHE A 287 -15.94 -4.71 2.49
N MET A 288 -15.42 -5.49 1.54
CA MET A 288 -15.30 -5.14 0.13
C MET A 288 -16.67 -4.92 -0.55
N GLU A 289 -17.68 -5.72 -0.24
CA GLU A 289 -19.02 -5.59 -0.85
C GLU A 289 -19.89 -4.48 -0.22
N GLU A 290 -19.77 -4.22 1.08
CA GLU A 290 -20.63 -3.27 1.82
C GLU A 290 -20.01 -1.90 2.06
N ILE A 291 -18.70 -1.83 2.33
CA ILE A 291 -18.01 -0.59 2.72
C ILE A 291 -17.11 -0.06 1.59
N ALA A 292 -16.33 -0.95 0.95
CA ALA A 292 -15.27 -0.62 0.01
C ALA A 292 -15.59 -0.99 -1.47
N TYR A 293 -16.88 -1.06 -1.80
CA TYR A 293 -17.42 -1.51 -3.10
C TYR A 293 -16.95 -0.72 -4.32
N ASP A 294 -16.50 0.52 -4.12
CA ASP A 294 -15.98 1.40 -5.16
C ASP A 294 -14.49 1.18 -5.45
N ILE A 295 -13.72 0.58 -4.53
CA ILE A 295 -12.27 0.35 -4.72
C ILE A 295 -11.98 -0.45 -6.00
N PRO A 296 -12.62 -1.60 -6.29
CA PRO A 296 -12.39 -2.35 -7.54
C PRO A 296 -12.77 -1.60 -8.83
N THR A 297 -13.49 -0.47 -8.73
CA THR A 297 -13.82 0.38 -9.89
C THR A 297 -12.66 1.31 -10.26
N PHE A 298 -11.89 1.79 -9.27
CA PHE A 298 -10.74 2.68 -9.47
C PHE A 298 -9.41 1.92 -9.49
N TYR A 299 -9.31 0.83 -8.71
CA TYR A 299 -8.16 -0.05 -8.62
C TYR A 299 -8.65 -1.49 -8.85
N PRO A 300 -8.78 -1.92 -10.12
CA PRO A 300 -9.28 -3.24 -10.46
C PRO A 300 -8.41 -4.37 -9.87
N LEU A 301 -9.04 -5.53 -9.65
CA LEU A 301 -8.35 -6.72 -9.15
C LEU A 301 -7.25 -7.16 -10.14
N PRO A 302 -5.98 -7.35 -9.71
CA PRO A 302 -4.91 -7.76 -10.58
C PRO A 302 -5.10 -9.22 -11.04
N PRO A 303 -4.73 -9.56 -12.30
CA PRO A 303 -4.59 -10.95 -12.73
C PRO A 303 -3.48 -11.64 -11.94
N LYS A 304 -3.49 -12.98 -11.90
CA LYS A 304 -2.39 -13.74 -11.28
C LYS A 304 -1.10 -13.58 -12.08
N ASN A 305 0.03 -13.79 -11.42
CA ASN A 305 1.32 -13.84 -12.09
C ASN A 305 1.54 -15.21 -12.73
N VAL A 306 2.03 -15.21 -13.96
CA VAL A 306 2.63 -16.37 -14.63
C VAL A 306 4.05 -16.59 -14.11
N GLU A 307 4.82 -15.50 -13.97
CA GLU A 307 6.18 -15.53 -13.46
C GLU A 307 6.60 -14.16 -12.90
N TRP A 308 7.58 -14.11 -12.01
CA TRP A 308 8.09 -12.86 -11.43
C TRP A 308 9.57 -12.94 -11.03
N GLY A 309 10.24 -11.80 -10.89
CA GLY A 309 11.65 -11.74 -10.47
C GLY A 309 12.49 -10.73 -11.24
N GLU A 310 13.82 -10.91 -11.20
CA GLU A 310 14.73 -10.25 -12.15
C GLU A 310 14.59 -10.88 -13.54
N ILE A 311 14.57 -10.04 -14.58
CA ILE A 311 14.69 -10.47 -15.97
C ILE A 311 16.18 -10.43 -16.33
N ARG A 312 16.87 -11.55 -16.11
CA ARG A 312 18.30 -11.74 -16.31
C ARG A 312 18.57 -12.18 -17.75
N GLY A 313 19.61 -11.66 -18.40
CA GLY A 313 20.09 -12.21 -19.66
C GLY A 313 20.69 -13.60 -19.44
N PHE A 314 20.22 -14.61 -20.19
CA PHE A 314 20.63 -16.01 -20.04
C PHE A 314 22.17 -16.17 -20.10
N ASP A 315 22.75 -16.92 -19.15
CA ASP A 315 24.20 -17.05 -18.92
C ASP A 315 24.96 -15.72 -18.71
N THR A 316 24.29 -14.65 -18.27
CA THR A 316 24.94 -13.35 -17.96
C THR A 316 24.69 -12.85 -16.54
N SER A 317 25.37 -11.75 -16.22
CA SER A 317 25.15 -10.94 -15.01
C SER A 317 24.50 -9.58 -15.32
N TYR A 318 23.81 -9.45 -16.46
CA TYR A 318 23.03 -8.27 -16.81
C TYR A 318 21.52 -8.55 -16.65
N CYS A 319 20.83 -7.63 -16.03
CA CYS A 319 19.39 -7.68 -15.76
C CYS A 319 18.72 -6.44 -16.35
N ILE A 320 17.48 -6.57 -16.80
CA ILE A 320 16.67 -5.40 -17.15
C ILE A 320 16.49 -4.56 -15.89
N ASP A 321 16.62 -3.25 -16.04
CA ASP A 321 16.50 -2.26 -14.98
C ASP A 321 15.65 -1.09 -15.49
N SER A 322 14.69 -0.64 -14.70
CA SER A 322 13.90 0.55 -15.06
C SER A 322 14.67 1.86 -14.86
N MET A 323 15.84 1.84 -14.19
CA MET A 323 16.62 3.02 -13.78
C MET A 323 15.82 4.03 -12.94
N GLY A 324 14.65 3.62 -12.41
CA GLY A 324 13.69 4.51 -11.76
C GLY A 324 12.90 5.40 -12.75
N HIS A 325 13.01 5.15 -14.05
CA HIS A 325 12.20 5.78 -15.09
C HIS A 325 10.72 5.41 -14.94
N THR A 326 9.85 6.34 -15.28
CA THR A 326 8.39 6.17 -15.27
C THR A 326 7.76 6.90 -16.45
N ASN A 327 6.52 6.56 -16.80
CA ASN A 327 5.65 7.34 -17.72
C ASN A 327 6.28 7.69 -19.08
N GLY A 328 6.80 6.67 -19.77
CA GLY A 328 7.35 6.77 -21.13
C GLY A 328 8.87 6.72 -21.23
N GLY A 329 9.59 6.60 -20.11
CA GLY A 329 11.04 6.39 -20.12
C GLY A 329 11.43 4.99 -20.59
N THR A 330 12.60 4.88 -21.22
CA THR A 330 13.17 3.64 -21.73
C THR A 330 13.69 2.75 -20.59
N VAL A 331 13.55 1.44 -20.71
CA VAL A 331 14.22 0.47 -19.82
C VAL A 331 15.56 0.04 -20.40
N GLU A 332 16.53 -0.21 -19.53
CA GLU A 332 17.93 -0.48 -19.87
C GLU A 332 18.37 -1.82 -19.29
N ILE A 333 19.62 -2.25 -19.53
CA ILE A 333 20.24 -3.33 -18.76
C ILE A 333 21.31 -2.81 -17.82
N GLY A 334 21.26 -3.23 -16.56
CA GLY A 334 22.28 -2.96 -15.55
C GLY A 334 22.90 -4.26 -15.02
N PRO A 335 24.02 -4.19 -14.28
CA PRO A 335 24.51 -5.33 -13.52
C PRO A 335 23.43 -5.86 -12.56
N CYS A 336 23.15 -7.16 -12.59
CA CYS A 336 22.18 -7.79 -11.70
C CYS A 336 22.60 -7.65 -10.24
N HIS A 337 21.77 -7.01 -9.41
CA HIS A 337 22.07 -6.81 -7.99
C HIS A 337 21.21 -7.64 -7.03
N ARG A 338 20.17 -8.35 -7.51
CA ARG A 338 19.28 -9.23 -6.70
C ARG A 338 18.62 -8.56 -5.48
N MET A 339 18.43 -7.24 -5.49
CA MET A 339 17.78 -6.48 -4.39
C MET A 339 16.32 -6.12 -4.69
N GLY A 340 15.75 -6.65 -5.77
CA GLY A 340 14.42 -6.26 -6.25
C GLY A 340 14.42 -4.82 -6.78
N GLY A 341 13.47 -4.00 -6.31
CA GLY A 341 13.39 -2.59 -6.68
C GLY A 341 13.20 -2.39 -8.19
N ASN A 342 14.10 -1.62 -8.81
CA ASN A 342 14.03 -1.29 -10.24
C ASN A 342 14.34 -2.49 -11.17
N GLN A 343 14.96 -3.55 -10.64
CA GLN A 343 15.21 -4.81 -11.38
C GLN A 343 14.12 -5.87 -11.15
N LEU A 344 13.04 -5.55 -10.43
CA LEU A 344 11.93 -6.48 -10.18
C LEU A 344 10.80 -6.27 -11.20
N PHE A 345 10.37 -7.36 -11.84
CA PHE A 345 9.24 -7.38 -12.78
C PHE A 345 8.32 -8.58 -12.51
N ARG A 346 7.09 -8.52 -13.02
CA ARG A 346 6.13 -9.62 -13.02
C ARG A 346 5.42 -9.73 -14.37
N LEU A 347 5.24 -10.93 -14.88
CA LEU A 347 4.39 -11.20 -16.04
C LEU A 347 3.06 -11.78 -15.55
N ASN A 348 1.94 -11.19 -15.94
CA ASN A 348 0.61 -11.63 -15.52
C ASN A 348 -0.12 -12.50 -16.57
N GLU A 349 -1.18 -13.20 -16.15
CA GLU A 349 -2.04 -14.03 -17.02
C GLU A 349 -2.73 -13.22 -18.14
N ALA A 350 -2.80 -11.90 -18.03
CA ALA A 350 -3.28 -10.99 -19.06
C ALA A 350 -2.20 -10.57 -20.07
N ASN A 351 -1.01 -11.19 -20.05
CA ASN A 351 0.13 -10.89 -20.92
C ASN A 351 0.73 -9.48 -20.73
N GLN A 352 0.56 -8.87 -19.55
CA GLN A 352 1.19 -7.60 -19.21
C GLN A 352 2.51 -7.88 -18.44
N LEU A 353 3.61 -7.32 -18.93
CA LEU A 353 4.90 -7.33 -18.23
C LEU A 353 4.99 -6.05 -17.39
N MET A 354 4.97 -6.17 -16.07
CA MET A 354 4.70 -5.04 -15.16
C MET A 354 5.83 -4.80 -14.17
N GLN A 355 5.97 -3.55 -13.74
CA GLN A 355 6.68 -3.12 -12.53
C GLN A 355 5.81 -2.10 -11.80
N TYR A 356 5.54 -2.33 -10.51
CA TYR A 356 4.59 -1.55 -9.71
C TYR A 356 3.23 -1.39 -10.40
N ASP A 357 2.78 -0.17 -10.70
CA ASP A 357 1.53 0.19 -11.40
C ASP A 357 1.75 0.53 -12.90
N GLN A 358 2.89 0.13 -13.45
CA GLN A 358 3.29 0.39 -14.84
C GLN A 358 3.54 -0.90 -15.61
N CYS A 359 3.42 -0.83 -16.93
CA CYS A 359 3.70 -1.91 -17.87
C CYS A 359 4.89 -1.52 -18.76
N LEU A 360 5.66 -2.53 -19.18
CA LEU A 360 6.59 -2.45 -20.27
C LEU A 360 5.81 -2.60 -21.59
N THR A 361 6.09 -1.75 -22.56
CA THR A 361 5.50 -1.79 -23.91
C THR A 361 6.50 -1.31 -24.95
N LYS A 362 6.16 -1.48 -26.23
CA LYS A 362 6.97 -1.05 -27.37
C LYS A 362 6.93 0.48 -27.52
N GLY A 363 8.10 1.11 -27.40
CA GLY A 363 8.31 2.52 -27.71
C GLY A 363 8.59 2.80 -29.20
N ALA A 364 9.09 4.00 -29.47
CA ALA A 364 9.60 4.37 -30.79
C ALA A 364 10.81 3.49 -31.19
N GLU A 365 11.03 3.29 -32.49
CA GLU A 365 12.22 2.60 -33.01
C GLU A 365 12.48 1.18 -32.47
N ASN A 366 11.44 0.52 -31.94
CA ASN A 366 11.49 -0.79 -31.26
C ASN A 366 12.20 -0.80 -29.90
N THR A 367 12.39 0.36 -29.25
CA THR A 367 12.78 0.39 -27.82
C THR A 367 11.68 -0.21 -26.94
N VAL A 368 12.04 -0.58 -25.71
CA VAL A 368 11.07 -0.94 -24.67
C VAL A 368 10.98 0.21 -23.67
N ILE A 369 9.77 0.68 -23.37
CA ILE A 369 9.48 1.77 -22.45
C ILE A 369 8.60 1.30 -21.30
N ILE A 370 8.71 1.94 -20.14
CA ILE A 370 7.84 1.73 -18.98
C ILE A 370 6.83 2.88 -18.86
N THR A 371 5.54 2.56 -18.77
CA THR A 371 4.46 3.55 -18.66
C THR A 371 3.28 3.05 -17.83
N HIS A 372 2.52 3.95 -17.23
CA HIS A 372 1.27 3.60 -16.54
C HIS A 372 0.31 2.86 -17.46
N CYS A 373 -0.42 1.87 -16.92
CA CYS A 373 -1.28 0.98 -17.70
C CYS A 373 -2.52 0.51 -16.93
N ASN A 374 -3.64 0.42 -17.64
CA ASN A 374 -4.87 -0.20 -17.16
C ASN A 374 -4.92 -1.70 -17.48
N LEU A 375 -5.87 -2.46 -16.89
CA LEU A 375 -6.03 -3.92 -17.08
C LEU A 375 -6.12 -4.43 -18.53
N LYS A 376 -6.42 -3.55 -19.50
CA LYS A 376 -6.64 -3.90 -20.92
C LYS A 376 -5.60 -3.29 -21.86
N GLU A 377 -4.62 -2.60 -21.32
CA GLU A 377 -3.56 -1.93 -22.08
C GLU A 377 -2.27 -2.75 -21.99
N PHE A 378 -1.48 -2.76 -23.06
CA PHE A 378 -0.18 -3.42 -23.12
C PHE A 378 -0.18 -4.90 -22.73
N THR A 379 -1.25 -5.62 -23.09
CA THR A 379 -1.41 -7.08 -22.99
C THR A 379 -0.60 -7.79 -24.09
N GLU A 380 0.69 -7.50 -24.15
CA GLU A 380 1.55 -7.62 -25.34
C GLU A 380 2.70 -8.62 -25.20
N TRP A 381 2.91 -9.23 -24.03
CA TRP A 381 4.09 -10.04 -23.74
C TRP A 381 3.79 -11.49 -23.42
N ARG A 382 4.55 -12.40 -24.02
CA ARG A 382 4.54 -13.83 -23.68
C ARG A 382 5.94 -14.30 -23.32
N TYR A 383 6.07 -15.05 -22.23
CA TYR A 383 7.33 -15.69 -21.82
C TYR A 383 7.23 -17.20 -21.96
N PHE A 384 8.29 -17.83 -22.48
CA PHE A 384 8.40 -19.27 -22.67
C PHE A 384 9.46 -19.86 -21.74
N LYS A 385 9.04 -20.34 -20.57
CA LYS A 385 9.92 -21.01 -19.60
C LYS A 385 9.99 -22.51 -19.89
N CYS A 386 11.16 -23.13 -19.67
CA CYS A 386 11.27 -24.58 -19.70
C CYS A 386 10.66 -25.16 -18.42
N PHE A 387 9.60 -25.95 -18.53
CA PHE A 387 9.13 -26.78 -17.42
C PHE A 387 10.10 -27.95 -17.28
N GLY A 388 10.74 -28.08 -16.11
CA GLY A 388 11.86 -28.99 -15.93
C GLY A 388 12.16 -29.34 -14.49
N ASP A 389 11.28 -30.12 -13.87
CA ASP A 389 11.73 -31.20 -12.98
C ASP A 389 11.08 -32.51 -13.49
N PRO A 390 11.86 -33.47 -14.03
CA PRO A 390 11.32 -34.75 -14.47
C PRO A 390 10.68 -35.57 -13.35
N ASP A 391 11.13 -35.37 -12.10
CA ASP A 391 10.68 -36.14 -10.94
C ASP A 391 9.40 -35.57 -10.28
N SER A 392 8.95 -34.37 -10.68
CA SER A 392 7.74 -33.74 -10.13
C SER A 392 6.46 -33.99 -10.95
N LEU A 393 6.53 -34.85 -11.99
CA LEU A 393 5.38 -35.20 -12.84
C LEU A 393 4.48 -36.26 -12.18
N ASP A 394 3.71 -35.85 -11.16
CA ASP A 394 2.64 -36.71 -10.65
C ASP A 394 1.52 -36.86 -11.71
N ALA A 395 1.33 -38.11 -12.16
CA ALA A 395 0.41 -38.50 -13.21
C ALA A 395 -1.08 -38.29 -12.83
N SER A 396 -1.37 -37.87 -11.60
CA SER A 396 -2.71 -37.52 -11.11
C SER A 396 -3.30 -36.24 -11.71
N SER A 397 -2.46 -35.34 -12.23
CA SER A 397 -2.85 -33.98 -12.69
C SER A 397 -3.51 -33.93 -14.08
N PHE A 398 -3.43 -35.00 -14.88
CA PHE A 398 -3.83 -35.02 -16.30
C PHE A 398 -5.33 -35.21 -16.59
N ASN A 399 -6.23 -34.87 -15.64
CA ASN A 399 -7.66 -35.20 -15.75
C ASN A 399 -8.62 -34.01 -16.01
N ASP A 400 -8.14 -32.79 -16.28
CA ASP A 400 -9.00 -31.74 -16.88
C ASP A 400 -9.18 -32.03 -18.38
N ARG A 401 -10.41 -32.37 -18.76
CA ARG A 401 -10.81 -32.88 -20.08
C ARG A 401 -10.83 -31.82 -21.20
N ARG A 402 -9.91 -30.85 -21.17
CA ARG A 402 -9.84 -29.75 -22.16
C ARG A 402 -8.59 -29.74 -23.04
N PHE A 403 -7.59 -30.58 -22.77
CA PHE A 403 -6.36 -30.63 -23.57
C PHE A 403 -5.89 -32.06 -23.89
N THR A 404 -6.67 -32.78 -24.71
CA THR A 404 -6.18 -33.98 -25.39
C THR A 404 -5.28 -33.57 -26.56
N PHE A 405 -4.02 -33.21 -26.28
CA PHE A 405 -3.04 -32.95 -27.33
C PHE A 405 -2.56 -34.26 -27.96
N VAL A 406 -3.05 -34.54 -29.16
CA VAL A 406 -2.40 -35.51 -30.07
C VAL A 406 -1.15 -34.83 -30.64
N PHE A 407 0.00 -35.02 -29.98
CA PHE A 407 1.26 -34.44 -30.42
C PHE A 407 1.82 -35.19 -31.64
N ASN A 408 2.19 -34.42 -32.67
CA ASN A 408 2.97 -34.89 -33.81
C ASN A 408 4.41 -34.40 -33.65
N SER A 409 5.40 -35.24 -33.96
CA SER A 409 6.80 -35.07 -33.54
C SER A 409 7.41 -33.71 -33.89
N SER A 410 7.04 -33.14 -35.04
CA SER A 410 7.62 -31.88 -35.54
C SER A 410 7.26 -30.63 -34.73
N ARG A 411 6.19 -30.65 -33.92
CA ARG A 411 5.79 -29.50 -33.09
C ARG A 411 6.49 -29.42 -31.73
N LEU A 412 7.19 -30.48 -31.32
CA LEU A 412 7.97 -30.45 -30.08
C LEU A 412 9.28 -29.67 -30.30
N ASP A 413 9.96 -29.90 -31.42
CA ASP A 413 11.22 -29.21 -31.75
C ASP A 413 11.05 -27.69 -31.87
N GLU A 414 9.91 -27.21 -32.41
CA GLU A 414 9.55 -25.78 -32.43
C GLU A 414 9.39 -25.22 -31.01
N LEU A 415 8.73 -25.98 -30.10
CA LEU A 415 8.49 -25.55 -28.72
C LEU A 415 9.78 -25.42 -27.89
N PHE A 416 10.78 -26.26 -28.16
CA PHE A 416 12.09 -26.20 -27.50
C PHE A 416 12.97 -25.02 -27.98
N GLN A 417 12.72 -24.48 -29.18
CA GLN A 417 13.52 -23.38 -29.76
C GLN A 417 13.16 -21.99 -29.23
N ASP A 418 11.95 -21.83 -28.70
CA ASP A 418 11.44 -20.60 -28.08
C ASP A 418 11.74 -20.49 -26.58
N LEU A 419 12.32 -21.53 -25.97
CA LEU A 419 12.70 -21.50 -24.55
C LEU A 419 13.59 -20.31 -24.21
N HIS A 420 13.32 -19.72 -23.04
CA HIS A 420 13.97 -18.52 -22.50
C HIS A 420 13.72 -17.25 -23.33
N ARG A 421 12.64 -17.16 -24.14
CA ARG A 421 12.29 -15.91 -24.87
C ARG A 421 11.10 -15.19 -24.28
N PHE A 422 11.19 -13.87 -24.29
CA PHE A 422 10.04 -12.97 -24.26
C PHE A 422 9.68 -12.58 -25.69
N MET A 423 8.42 -12.81 -26.08
CA MET A 423 7.87 -12.45 -27.39
C MET A 423 6.86 -11.32 -27.24
N HIS A 424 7.01 -10.28 -28.05
CA HIS A 424 6.06 -9.19 -28.20
C HIS A 424 4.96 -9.61 -29.20
N ILE A 425 3.81 -10.00 -28.66
CA ILE A 425 2.67 -10.63 -29.34
C ILE A 425 2.21 -9.85 -30.58
N PRO A 426 2.01 -8.51 -30.55
CA PRO A 426 1.51 -7.77 -31.71
C PRO A 426 2.43 -7.75 -32.93
N THR A 427 3.74 -7.97 -32.75
CA THR A 427 4.72 -7.90 -33.85
C THR A 427 5.43 -9.22 -34.15
N GLY A 428 5.25 -10.25 -33.32
CA GLY A 428 6.03 -11.50 -33.42
C GLY A 428 7.54 -11.31 -33.25
N LYS A 429 7.96 -10.24 -32.56
CA LYS A 429 9.37 -9.92 -32.31
C LYS A 429 9.80 -10.42 -30.94
N CYS A 430 11.08 -10.71 -30.78
CA CYS A 430 11.66 -11.17 -29.52
C CYS A 430 12.35 -10.00 -28.79
N LEU A 431 12.29 -10.03 -27.46
CA LEU A 431 13.06 -9.14 -26.59
C LEU A 431 14.55 -9.42 -26.76
N ASP A 432 15.34 -8.39 -27.00
CA ASP A 432 16.76 -8.45 -27.36
C ASP A 432 17.54 -7.36 -26.62
N ARG A 433 18.86 -7.48 -26.56
CA ARG A 433 19.72 -6.56 -25.80
C ARG A 433 21.06 -6.29 -26.48
N SER A 434 21.68 -5.17 -26.11
CA SER A 434 23.08 -4.91 -26.41
C SER A 434 23.88 -4.80 -25.12
N ASP A 435 24.66 -5.84 -24.80
CA ASP A 435 25.54 -5.88 -23.61
C ASP A 435 26.63 -4.80 -23.62
N VAL A 436 26.88 -4.14 -24.77
CA VAL A 436 27.86 -3.05 -24.95
C VAL A 436 27.24 -1.66 -24.86
N LEU A 437 26.00 -1.49 -25.35
CA LEU A 437 25.28 -0.20 -25.30
C LEU A 437 24.36 -0.09 -24.07
N HIS A 438 24.22 -1.17 -23.31
CA HIS A 438 23.32 -1.32 -22.17
C HIS A 438 21.82 -1.09 -22.50
N THR A 439 21.41 -1.34 -23.74
CA THR A 439 20.04 -1.11 -24.24
C THR A 439 19.19 -2.38 -24.31
N VAL A 440 17.87 -2.20 -24.13
CA VAL A 440 16.81 -3.20 -24.34
C VAL A 440 15.92 -2.77 -25.52
N PHE A 441 15.63 -3.69 -26.43
CA PHE A 441 14.79 -3.45 -27.61
C PHE A 441 14.08 -4.72 -28.06
N ILE A 442 13.20 -4.64 -29.06
CA ILE A 442 12.62 -5.81 -29.73
C ILE A 442 13.16 -5.96 -31.16
N SER A 443 13.61 -7.16 -31.52
CA SER A 443 14.14 -7.49 -32.84
C SER A 443 13.50 -8.75 -33.39
N ASP A 444 13.71 -9.05 -34.68
CA ASP A 444 13.13 -10.25 -35.28
C ASP A 444 13.72 -11.51 -34.61
N CYS A 445 12.87 -12.47 -34.26
CA CYS A 445 13.28 -13.65 -33.50
C CYS A 445 14.33 -14.47 -34.26
N ASP A 446 15.45 -14.76 -33.62
CA ASP A 446 16.55 -15.56 -34.13
C ASP A 446 16.96 -16.57 -33.05
N HIS A 447 16.72 -17.85 -33.32
CA HIS A 447 16.92 -18.90 -32.34
C HIS A 447 18.39 -19.03 -31.88
N ASN A 448 19.34 -18.57 -32.71
CA ASN A 448 20.79 -18.62 -32.44
C ASN A 448 21.30 -17.45 -31.60
N LYS A 449 20.54 -16.33 -31.47
CA LYS A 449 20.96 -15.19 -30.65
C LYS A 449 20.81 -15.49 -29.16
N SER A 450 21.93 -15.49 -28.44
CA SER A 450 21.98 -15.54 -26.97
C SER A 450 21.44 -14.26 -26.32
N THR A 451 21.52 -13.11 -26.99
CA THR A 451 20.98 -11.82 -26.52
C THR A 451 19.46 -11.81 -26.42
N GLN A 452 18.78 -12.68 -27.18
CA GLN A 452 17.32 -12.89 -27.07
C GLN A 452 16.90 -13.92 -26.02
N LYS A 453 17.86 -14.53 -25.30
CA LYS A 453 17.58 -15.48 -24.22
C LYS A 453 17.63 -14.78 -22.86
N TRP A 454 16.64 -15.09 -22.03
CA TRP A 454 16.32 -14.46 -20.77
C TRP A 454 15.82 -15.48 -19.75
N GLU A 455 16.20 -15.29 -18.50
CA GLU A 455 15.66 -15.98 -17.34
C GLU A 455 14.83 -15.01 -16.52
N MET A 456 13.75 -15.50 -15.93
CA MET A 456 12.98 -14.78 -14.92
C MET A 456 13.15 -15.51 -13.60
N ASN A 457 13.92 -14.91 -12.70
CA ASN A 457 14.41 -15.56 -11.48
C ASN A 457 13.88 -14.83 -10.24
N ASN A 458 13.09 -15.53 -9.43
CA ASN A 458 12.46 -14.99 -8.22
C ASN A 458 13.52 -14.40 -7.28
N ILE A 459 13.30 -13.17 -6.83
CA ILE A 459 14.14 -12.53 -5.82
C ILE A 459 13.51 -12.77 -4.46
N VAL A 460 14.21 -13.54 -3.62
CA VAL A 460 13.88 -13.65 -2.19
C VAL A 460 14.35 -12.36 -1.51
N ALA A 461 13.43 -11.61 -0.90
CA ALA A 461 13.80 -10.48 -0.04
C ALA A 461 14.50 -11.03 1.22
N VAL A 462 15.73 -10.53 1.46
CA VAL A 462 16.58 -10.90 2.61
C VAL A 462 16.57 -9.79 3.65
#